data_AF-A0A200Q769-F1
#
_entry.id   AF-A0A200Q769-F1
#
_cell.length_a   1.000
_cell.length_b   1.000
_cell.length_c   1.000
_cell.angle_alpha   90.00
_cell.angle_beta   90.00
_cell.angle_gamma   90.00
#
_symmetry.space_group_name_H-M   'P 1'
#
loop_
_entity.id
_entity.type
_entity.pdbx_description
1 polymer ?
#
loop_
_entity_poly.entity_id
_entity_poly.type
_entity_poly.pdbx_seq_one_letter_code
_entity_poly.pdbx_strand_id
1 'polypeptide(L)'
;MSRLDRFLISPRFENKFPYLTQTAQPRPTSDHLPLLLDISDPSWGPSPFRFEAMWFQHKGSPSSILWQKLQALKDNIKKWNREELGNLNIKSQKLLQSIESLDRLEEIQQLDEAQLRQRLQDKVEYEKVNNMIESCTSTVNLFPTERSYNSILFSSMPPCSKKTHITGHL
;
A
#
# COMPACT_ATOMS: atom_id res chain seq x y z
N MET A 1 24.59 8.50 12.29
CA MET A 1 24.25 8.06 10.91
C MET A 1 24.13 9.30 10.03
N SER A 2 24.63 9.26 8.79
CA SER A 2 24.60 10.39 7.84
C SER A 2 23.41 10.29 6.90
N ARG A 3 22.68 11.40 6.68
CA ARG A 3 21.53 11.47 5.76
C ARG A 3 21.99 11.77 4.32
N LEU A 4 22.23 10.70 3.56
CA LEU A 4 22.74 10.77 2.19
C LEU A 4 21.65 10.79 1.12
N ASP A 5 20.51 10.15 1.38
CA ASP A 5 19.44 10.04 0.39
C ASP A 5 18.69 11.37 0.24
N ARG A 6 18.60 11.92 -0.99
CA ARG A 6 17.92 13.19 -1.32
C ARG A 6 17.39 13.19 -2.75
N PHE A 7 16.26 13.85 -2.98
CA PHE A 7 15.77 14.17 -4.32
C PHE A 7 16.22 15.57 -4.73
N LEU A 8 16.70 15.72 -5.95
CA LEU A 8 16.93 17.01 -6.57
C LEU A 8 15.75 17.34 -7.49
N ILE A 9 15.07 18.45 -7.23
CA ILE A 9 13.84 18.83 -7.93
C ILE A 9 14.07 20.14 -8.67
N SER A 10 13.72 20.17 -9.96
CA SER A 10 13.80 21.40 -10.76
C SER A 10 12.58 22.30 -10.53
N PRO A 11 12.70 23.63 -10.65
CA PRO A 11 11.55 24.54 -10.49
C PRO A 11 10.41 24.25 -11.49
N ARG A 12 10.74 23.78 -12.70
CA ARG A 12 9.74 23.35 -13.68
C ARG A 12 8.95 22.12 -13.24
N PHE A 13 9.58 21.24 -12.46
CA PHE A 13 8.94 20.02 -11.94
C PHE A 13 7.99 20.35 -10.79
N GLU A 14 8.41 21.22 -9.87
CA GLU A 14 7.58 21.71 -8.77
C GLU A 14 6.31 22.42 -9.28
N ASN A 15 6.45 23.27 -10.29
CA ASN A 15 5.30 23.95 -10.92
C ASN A 15 4.31 22.98 -11.59
N LYS A 16 4.79 21.80 -12.04
CA LYS A 16 3.95 20.79 -12.68
C LYS A 16 3.17 19.95 -11.66
N PHE A 17 3.71 19.79 -10.45
CA PHE A 17 3.17 18.93 -9.41
C PHE A 17 3.07 19.69 -8.08
N PRO A 18 2.04 20.55 -7.94
CA PRO A 18 1.91 21.43 -6.78
C PRO A 18 1.61 20.69 -5.47
N TYR A 19 1.13 19.43 -5.54
CA TYR A 19 0.84 18.59 -4.37
C TYR A 19 1.95 17.59 -4.04
N LEU A 20 3.15 17.82 -4.56
CA LEU A 20 4.31 16.98 -4.32
C LEU A 20 4.62 16.90 -2.81
N THR A 21 4.72 15.67 -2.28
CA THR A 21 5.16 15.43 -0.90
C THR A 21 6.32 14.45 -0.84
N GLN A 22 7.23 14.68 0.10
CA GLN A 22 8.34 13.77 0.37
C GLN A 22 8.17 13.17 1.76
N THR A 23 8.18 11.84 1.86
CA THR A 23 8.10 11.13 3.14
C THR A 23 9.25 10.14 3.27
N ALA A 24 9.82 10.04 4.46
CA ALA A 24 10.74 8.96 4.79
C ALA A 24 9.94 7.73 5.19
N GLN A 25 10.22 6.60 4.56
CA GLN A 25 9.55 5.33 4.84
C GLN A 25 10.34 4.55 5.89
N PRO A 26 9.66 3.77 6.75
CA PRO A 26 10.32 2.86 7.67
C PRO A 26 11.28 1.91 6.93
N ARG A 27 12.38 1.54 7.60
CA ARG A 27 13.47 0.71 7.05
C ARG A 27 13.58 -0.63 7.77
N PRO A 28 12.61 -1.55 7.59
CA PRO A 28 12.61 -2.83 8.28
C PRO A 28 13.70 -3.79 7.76
N THR A 29 14.05 -3.74 6.47
CA THR A 29 14.93 -4.75 5.84
C THR A 29 16.22 -4.20 5.23
N SER A 30 16.34 -2.87 5.05
CA SER A 30 17.52 -2.21 4.47
C SER A 30 18.25 -1.34 5.49
N ASP A 31 19.55 -1.17 5.27
CA ASP A 31 20.43 -0.21 5.93
C ASP A 31 20.31 1.22 5.37
N HIS A 32 19.51 1.42 4.31
CA HIS A 32 19.11 2.72 3.77
C HIS A 32 17.68 3.10 4.19
N LEU A 33 17.40 4.41 4.27
CA LEU A 33 16.05 4.92 4.58
C LEU A 33 15.34 5.28 3.27
N PRO A 34 14.35 4.50 2.81
CA PRO A 34 13.69 4.78 1.56
C PRO A 34 12.97 6.13 1.63
N LEU A 35 13.20 7.00 0.64
CA LEU A 35 12.46 8.24 0.48
C LEU A 35 11.38 8.06 -0.58
N LEU A 36 10.13 8.27 -0.18
CA LEU A 36 8.98 8.26 -1.07
C LEU A 36 8.69 9.69 -1.52
N LEU A 37 8.70 9.91 -2.82
CA LEU A 37 8.22 11.12 -3.46
C LEU A 37 6.83 10.86 -4.03
N ASP A 38 5.80 11.38 -3.38
CA ASP A 38 4.42 11.25 -3.83
C ASP A 38 4.03 12.47 -4.67
N ILE A 39 3.64 12.20 -5.90
CA ILE A 39 3.24 13.17 -6.92
C ILE A 39 1.71 13.12 -7.13
N SER A 40 1.01 12.25 -6.39
CA SER A 40 -0.42 12.07 -6.57
C SER A 40 -1.18 13.34 -6.19
N ASP A 41 -2.09 13.73 -7.06
CA ASP A 41 -3.03 14.80 -6.77
C ASP A 41 -4.15 14.23 -5.86
N PRO A 42 -4.31 14.75 -4.63
CA PRO A 42 -5.31 14.25 -3.69
C PRO A 42 -6.74 14.30 -4.24
N SER A 43 -7.01 15.15 -5.25
CA SER A 43 -8.33 15.31 -5.85
C SER A 43 -8.73 14.17 -6.80
N TRP A 44 -7.79 13.37 -7.30
CA TRP A 44 -8.04 12.40 -8.38
C TRP A 44 -8.39 10.99 -7.91
N GLY A 45 -8.10 10.64 -6.66
CA GLY A 45 -8.38 9.30 -6.12
C GLY A 45 -7.68 8.15 -6.87
N PRO A 46 -8.00 6.89 -6.55
CA PRO A 46 -7.44 5.75 -7.28
C PRO A 46 -7.97 5.68 -8.72
N SER A 47 -7.11 5.30 -9.67
CA SER A 47 -7.51 5.05 -11.06
C SER A 47 -8.71 4.10 -11.10
N PRO A 48 -9.83 4.47 -11.77
CA PRO A 48 -10.98 3.60 -11.84
C PRO A 48 -10.63 2.36 -12.66
N PHE A 49 -10.77 1.18 -12.05
CA PHE A 49 -10.92 -0.05 -12.80
C PHE A 49 -12.20 0.05 -13.63
N ARG A 50 -12.11 -0.17 -14.95
CA ARG A 50 -13.26 -0.05 -15.85
C ARG A 50 -13.92 -1.42 -16.02
N PHE A 51 -15.16 -1.52 -15.58
CA PHE A 51 -16.00 -2.70 -15.75
C PHE A 51 -17.41 -2.24 -16.10
N GLU A 52 -18.02 -2.85 -17.11
CA GLU A 52 -19.33 -2.41 -17.59
C GLU A 52 -20.45 -2.95 -16.68
N ALA A 53 -21.08 -2.06 -15.91
CA ALA A 53 -22.14 -2.42 -14.96
C ALA A 53 -23.34 -3.12 -15.63
N MET A 54 -23.56 -2.88 -16.92
CA MET A 54 -24.62 -3.52 -17.71
C MET A 54 -24.54 -5.05 -17.73
N TRP A 55 -23.36 -5.64 -17.49
CA TRP A 55 -23.18 -7.11 -17.47
C TRP A 55 -23.93 -7.79 -16.30
N PHE A 56 -24.39 -7.03 -15.30
CA PHE A 56 -25.11 -7.54 -14.13
C PHE A 56 -26.53 -6.99 -13.96
N GLN A 57 -26.98 -6.09 -14.85
CA GLN A 57 -28.29 -5.42 -14.71
C GLN A 57 -29.47 -6.38 -14.90
N HIS A 58 -29.30 -7.48 -15.62
CA HIS A 58 -30.35 -8.48 -15.78
C HIS A 58 -30.35 -9.45 -14.58
N LYS A 59 -31.24 -9.20 -13.61
CA LYS A 59 -31.49 -10.13 -12.50
C LYS A 59 -31.83 -11.52 -13.04
N GLY A 60 -31.20 -12.55 -12.48
CA GLY A 60 -31.37 -13.94 -12.91
C GLY A 60 -30.52 -14.36 -14.13
N SER A 61 -29.74 -13.46 -14.72
CA SER A 61 -28.71 -13.87 -15.69
C SER A 61 -27.62 -14.71 -15.01
N PRO A 62 -26.98 -15.66 -15.73
CA PRO A 62 -25.84 -16.41 -15.21
C PRO A 62 -24.73 -15.51 -14.65
N SER A 63 -24.49 -14.35 -15.28
CA SER A 63 -23.51 -13.35 -14.83
C SER A 63 -23.87 -12.75 -13.46
N SER A 64 -25.14 -12.39 -13.24
CA SER A 64 -25.60 -11.84 -11.96
C SER A 64 -25.52 -12.89 -10.84
N ILE A 65 -25.87 -14.14 -11.12
CA ILE A 65 -25.78 -15.24 -10.15
C ILE A 65 -24.31 -15.54 -9.82
N LEU A 66 -23.44 -15.55 -10.83
CA LEU A 66 -22.00 -15.74 -10.63
C LEU A 66 -21.42 -14.62 -9.76
N TRP A 67 -21.75 -13.36 -10.04
CA TRP A 67 -21.30 -12.22 -9.24
C TRP A 67 -21.69 -12.34 -7.76
N GLN A 68 -22.95 -12.68 -7.47
CA GLN A 68 -23.41 -12.89 -6.09
C GLN A 68 -22.64 -14.02 -5.40
N LYS A 69 -22.38 -15.13 -6.11
CA LYS A 69 -21.56 -16.23 -5.59
C LYS A 69 -20.13 -15.80 -5.31
N LEU A 70 -19.53 -14.99 -6.18
CA LEU A 70 -18.18 -14.46 -5.99
C LEU A 70 -18.10 -13.47 -4.83
N GLN A 71 -19.12 -12.62 -4.63
CA GLN A 71 -19.21 -11.74 -3.46
C GLN A 71 -19.29 -12.56 -2.16
N ALA A 72 -20.18 -13.55 -2.09
CA ALA A 72 -20.29 -14.43 -0.93
C ALA A 72 -18.99 -15.19 -0.66
N LEU A 73 -18.34 -15.70 -1.71
CA LEU A 73 -17.05 -16.39 -1.61
C LEU A 73 -15.95 -15.44 -1.09
N LYS A 74 -15.88 -14.20 -1.62
CA LYS A 74 -14.94 -13.17 -1.16
C LYS A 74 -15.08 -12.90 0.34
N ASP A 75 -16.30 -12.81 0.85
CA ASP A 75 -16.54 -12.57 2.27
C ASP A 75 -16.18 -13.78 3.13
N ASN A 76 -16.46 -15.00 2.66
CA ASN A 76 -16.04 -16.23 3.32
C ASN A 76 -14.51 -16.34 3.38
N ILE A 77 -13.80 -16.06 2.28
CA ILE A 77 -12.33 -16.05 2.24
C ILE A 77 -11.77 -14.99 3.19
N LYS A 78 -12.35 -13.78 3.23
CA LYS A 78 -11.93 -12.74 4.17
C LYS A 78 -12.14 -13.14 5.62
N LYS A 79 -13.23 -13.84 5.93
CA LYS A 79 -13.52 -14.36 7.27
C LYS A 79 -12.50 -15.44 7.64
N TRP A 80 -12.31 -16.42 6.78
CA TRP A 80 -11.33 -17.50 6.97
C TRP A 80 -9.91 -16.96 7.17
N ASN A 81 -9.47 -16.01 6.33
CA ASN A 81 -8.17 -15.35 6.49
C ASN A 81 -8.01 -14.66 7.85
N ARG A 82 -9.08 -14.05 8.39
CA ARG A 82 -9.04 -13.43 9.72
C ARG A 82 -9.01 -14.45 10.85
N GLU A 83 -9.68 -15.58 10.70
CA GLU A 83 -9.75 -16.63 11.72
C GLU A 83 -8.43 -17.41 11.81
N GLU A 84 -7.84 -17.76 10.66
CA GLU A 84 -6.60 -18.54 10.61
C GLU A 84 -5.33 -17.69 10.83
N LEU A 85 -5.25 -16.50 10.22
CA LEU A 85 -4.03 -15.69 10.22
C LEU A 85 -4.14 -14.43 11.09
N GLY A 86 -5.31 -14.15 11.64
CA GLY A 86 -5.57 -12.90 12.37
C GLY A 86 -5.52 -11.67 11.45
N ASN A 87 -5.29 -10.49 12.05
CA ASN A 87 -5.13 -9.25 11.29
C ASN A 87 -3.65 -8.96 11.03
N LEU A 88 -3.09 -9.61 10.01
CA LEU A 88 -1.69 -9.46 9.61
C LEU A 88 -1.31 -8.01 9.29
N ASN A 89 -2.23 -7.22 8.72
CA ASN A 89 -1.98 -5.80 8.44
C ASN A 89 -1.78 -5.00 9.73
N ILE A 90 -2.62 -5.22 10.75
CA ILE A 90 -2.43 -4.58 12.06
C ILE A 90 -1.12 -5.03 12.69
N LYS A 91 -0.79 -6.32 12.60
CA LYS A 91 0.47 -6.86 13.14
C LYS A 91 1.69 -6.22 12.46
N SER A 92 1.68 -6.16 11.13
CA SER A 92 2.69 -5.49 10.30
C SER A 92 2.85 -4.01 10.68
N GLN A 93 1.75 -3.28 10.81
CA GLN A 93 1.76 -1.87 11.21
C GLN A 93 2.34 -1.67 12.62
N LYS A 94 1.99 -2.52 13.59
CA LYS A 94 2.55 -2.45 14.95
C LYS A 94 4.06 -2.69 14.97
N LEU A 95 4.53 -3.69 14.21
CA LEU A 95 5.96 -4.00 14.10
C LEU A 95 6.72 -2.83 13.47
N LEU A 96 6.18 -2.21 12.41
CA LEU A 96 6.76 -1.01 11.81
C LEU A 96 6.84 0.16 12.79
N GLN A 97 5.77 0.42 13.55
CA GLN A 97 5.76 1.48 14.56
C GLN A 97 6.80 1.23 15.66
N SER A 98 6.96 -0.02 16.09
CA SER A 98 8.00 -0.42 17.06
C SER A 98 9.40 -0.13 16.52
N ILE A 99 9.70 -0.61 15.31
CA ILE A 99 10.99 -0.37 14.64
C ILE A 99 11.25 1.13 14.48
N GLU A 100 10.27 1.90 14.01
CA GLU A 100 10.40 3.34 13.81
C GLU A 100 10.67 4.08 15.14
N SER A 101 9.99 3.68 16.22
CA SER A 101 10.24 4.26 17.55
C SER A 101 11.66 3.99 18.06
N LEU A 102 12.20 2.78 17.82
CA LEU A 102 13.57 2.42 18.20
C LEU A 102 14.59 3.16 17.34
N ASP A 103 14.34 3.32 16.04
CA ASP A 103 15.21 4.08 15.14
C ASP A 103 15.26 5.57 15.54
N ARG A 104 14.11 6.18 15.91
CA ARG A 104 14.07 7.56 16.44
C ARG A 104 14.80 7.70 17.77
N LEU A 105 14.75 6.68 18.64
CA LEU A 105 15.51 6.69 19.89
C LEU A 105 17.02 6.62 19.64
N GLU A 106 17.46 5.83 18.65
CA GLU A 106 18.88 5.74 18.24
C GLU A 106 19.45 7.07 17.73
N GLU A 107 18.61 7.94 17.15
CA GLU A 107 19.02 9.29 16.74
C GLU A 107 19.37 10.20 17.93
N ILE A 108 18.73 9.98 19.08
CA ILE A 108 18.87 10.82 20.28
C ILE A 108 19.92 10.23 21.23
N GLN A 109 19.98 8.91 21.35
CA GLN A 109 20.85 8.20 22.29
C GLN A 109 21.29 6.82 21.76
N GLN A 110 22.33 6.23 22.35
CA GLN A 110 22.68 4.85 22.02
C GLN A 110 21.64 3.88 22.61
N LEU A 111 21.24 2.89 21.80
CA LEU A 111 20.35 1.81 22.22
C LEU A 111 21.09 0.83 23.15
N ASP A 112 20.38 0.30 24.14
CA ASP A 112 20.89 -0.79 24.97
C ASP A 112 20.85 -2.15 24.22
N GLU A 113 21.51 -3.17 24.78
CA GLU A 113 21.51 -4.50 24.18
C GLU A 113 20.12 -5.15 24.06
N ALA A 114 19.22 -4.90 25.01
CA ALA A 114 17.87 -5.44 24.97
C ALA A 114 17.04 -4.79 23.86
N GLN A 115 17.16 -3.47 23.67
CA GLN A 115 16.53 -2.69 22.61
C GLN A 115 17.07 -3.08 21.23
N LEU A 116 18.38 -3.34 21.12
CA LEU A 116 18.98 -3.87 19.89
C LEU A 116 18.44 -5.27 19.55
N ARG A 117 18.33 -6.16 20.54
CA ARG A 117 17.71 -7.48 20.37
C ARG A 117 16.25 -7.38 19.97
N GLN A 118 15.49 -6.47 20.60
CA GLN A 118 14.09 -6.23 20.27
C GLN A 118 13.95 -5.75 18.82
N ARG A 119 14.75 -4.77 18.39
CA ARG A 119 14.75 -4.28 17.00
C ARG A 119 15.02 -5.41 16.01
N LEU A 120 16.00 -6.27 16.29
CA LEU A 120 16.32 -7.40 15.42
C LEU A 120 15.15 -8.39 15.34
N GLN A 121 14.53 -8.71 16.48
CA GLN A 121 13.38 -9.60 16.53
C GLN A 121 12.18 -9.03 15.76
N ASP A 122 11.87 -7.74 15.96
CA ASP A 122 10.78 -7.05 15.27
C ASP A 122 10.99 -7.03 13.76
N LYS A 123 12.23 -6.86 13.29
CA LYS A 123 12.59 -6.92 11.86
C LYS A 123 12.35 -8.31 11.27
N VAL A 124 12.81 -9.36 11.95
CA VAL A 124 12.61 -10.76 11.50
C VAL A 124 11.12 -11.11 11.50
N GLU A 125 10.37 -10.68 12.50
CA GLU A 125 8.94 -10.93 12.58
C GLU A 125 8.17 -10.15 11.51
N TYR A 126 8.56 -8.90 11.25
CA TYR A 126 7.99 -8.09 10.18
C TYR A 126 8.15 -8.75 8.82
N GLU A 127 9.35 -9.24 8.50
CA GLU A 127 9.63 -9.92 7.23
C GLU A 127 8.75 -11.17 7.06
N LYS A 128 8.62 -11.99 8.12
CA LYS A 128 7.72 -13.16 8.11
C LYS A 128 6.27 -12.77 7.84
N VAL A 129 5.78 -11.72 8.51
CA VAL A 129 4.41 -11.23 8.33
C VAL A 129 4.22 -10.64 6.93
N ASN A 130 5.18 -9.90 6.41
CA ASN A 130 5.10 -9.29 5.08
C ASN A 130 5.06 -10.35 3.97
N ASN A 131 5.92 -11.37 4.04
CA ASN A 131 5.90 -12.49 3.09
C ASN A 131 4.55 -13.22 3.10
N MET A 132 3.94 -13.36 4.28
CA MET A 132 2.61 -13.96 4.41
C MET A 132 1.51 -13.06 3.82
N ILE A 133 1.59 -11.73 4.00
CA ILE A 133 0.67 -10.77 3.38
C ILE A 133 0.79 -10.80 1.85
N GLU A 134 2.00 -10.84 1.30
CA GLU A 134 2.24 -10.91 -0.16
C GLU A 134 1.62 -12.18 -0.77
N SER A 135 1.76 -13.31 -0.09
CA SER A 135 1.10 -14.57 -0.46
C SER A 135 -0.44 -14.45 -0.42
N CYS A 136 -1.00 -13.83 0.62
CA CYS A 136 -2.45 -13.65 0.76
C CYS A 136 -3.06 -12.56 -0.14
N THR A 137 -2.30 -11.54 -0.53
CA THR A 137 -2.80 -10.44 -1.38
C THR A 137 -2.80 -10.79 -2.86
N SER A 138 -1.90 -11.69 -3.28
CA SER A 138 -1.88 -12.28 -4.62
C SER A 138 -3.18 -13.02 -4.97
N THR A 139 -3.91 -13.52 -3.96
CA THR A 139 -5.17 -14.26 -4.14
C THR A 139 -6.44 -13.38 -4.07
N VAL A 140 -6.39 -12.18 -3.46
CA VAL A 140 -7.59 -11.37 -3.16
C VAL A 140 -7.83 -10.21 -4.12
N ASN A 141 -6.80 -9.73 -4.83
CA ASN A 141 -6.92 -8.64 -5.83
C ASN A 141 -7.68 -9.01 -7.11
N LEU A 142 -8.16 -10.26 -7.23
CA LEU A 142 -8.99 -10.74 -8.34
C LEU A 142 -10.45 -10.25 -8.29
N PHE A 143 -10.88 -9.57 -7.22
CA PHE A 143 -12.28 -9.15 -7.07
C PHE A 143 -12.45 -7.62 -7.05
N PRO A 144 -13.12 -7.02 -8.06
CA PRO A 144 -13.39 -5.58 -8.12
C PRO A 144 -14.07 -5.07 -6.85
N THR A 145 -13.73 -3.86 -6.43
CA THR A 145 -14.34 -3.12 -5.30
C THR A 145 -15.47 -2.20 -5.78
N GLU A 146 -16.47 -2.00 -4.93
CA GLU A 146 -17.73 -1.29 -5.24
C GLU A 146 -17.59 0.19 -5.65
N ARG A 147 -16.42 0.80 -5.48
CA ARG A 147 -16.18 2.19 -5.88
C ARG A 147 -16.11 2.43 -7.39
N SER A 148 -16.11 1.38 -8.21
CA SER A 148 -16.04 1.46 -9.68
C SER A 148 -17.38 1.82 -10.34
N TYR A 149 -18.51 1.74 -9.63
CA TYR A 149 -19.84 1.72 -10.26
C TYR A 149 -20.41 3.07 -10.73
N ASN A 150 -19.86 4.22 -10.33
CA ASN A 150 -20.55 5.52 -10.48
C ASN A 150 -19.75 6.66 -11.13
N SER A 151 -18.91 6.42 -12.14
CA SER A 151 -18.36 7.55 -12.92
C SER A 151 -18.15 7.24 -14.40
N ILE A 152 -19.25 7.22 -15.16
CA ILE A 152 -19.20 7.39 -16.61
C ILE A 152 -20.22 8.45 -17.01
N LEU A 153 -19.80 9.72 -16.98
CA LEU A 153 -20.31 10.74 -17.88
C LEU A 153 -19.12 11.57 -18.37
N PHE A 154 -19.01 11.61 -19.71
CA PHE A 154 -17.91 12.08 -20.54
C PHE A 154 -17.36 13.48 -20.19
N SER A 155 -16.03 13.59 -20.12
CA SER A 155 -15.26 14.56 -20.92
C SER A 155 -13.78 14.17 -20.95
N SER A 156 -13.11 14.52 -22.04
CA SER A 156 -11.73 14.19 -22.41
C SER A 156 -10.72 14.36 -21.26
N MET A 157 -10.19 13.25 -20.73
CA MET A 157 -9.05 13.27 -19.82
C MET A 157 -7.74 13.03 -20.57
N PRO A 158 -6.70 13.87 -20.38
CA PRO A 158 -5.34 13.60 -20.87
C PRO A 158 -4.76 12.34 -20.19
N PRO A 159 -3.68 11.75 -20.73
CA PRO A 159 -3.19 10.44 -20.28
C PRO A 159 -2.85 10.46 -18.79
N CYS A 160 -3.55 9.61 -18.05
CA CYS A 160 -3.36 9.33 -16.63
C CYS A 160 -1.86 9.10 -16.36
N SER A 161 -1.20 9.98 -15.59
CA SER A 161 0.17 9.72 -15.19
C SER A 161 0.15 8.50 -14.29
N LYS A 162 0.75 7.40 -14.77
CA LYS A 162 0.99 6.20 -13.99
C LYS A 162 1.62 6.63 -12.65
N LYS A 163 1.20 6.00 -11.55
CA LYS A 163 1.97 6.02 -10.30
C LYS A 163 3.38 5.53 -10.65
N THR A 164 4.32 6.45 -10.81
CA THR A 164 5.72 6.08 -10.94
C THR A 164 6.23 5.87 -9.53
N HIS A 165 6.23 4.61 -9.08
CA HIS A 165 7.12 4.20 -8.00
C HIS A 165 8.53 4.38 -8.53
N ILE A 166 9.17 5.50 -8.19
CA ILE A 166 10.59 5.69 -8.38
C ILE A 166 11.21 5.36 -7.03
N THR A 167 11.47 4.08 -6.80
CA THR A 167 12.40 3.68 -5.74
C THR A 167 13.79 4.13 -6.22
N GLY A 168 14.36 5.11 -5.52
CA GLY A 168 15.77 5.42 -5.69
C GLY A 168 16.58 4.24 -5.16
N HIS A 169 16.98 3.32 -6.03
CA HIS A 169 18.07 2.40 -5.74
C HIS A 169 19.36 3.03 -6.23
N LEU A 170 20.27 3.28 -5.30
CA LEU A 170 21.70 3.38 -5.57
C LEU A 170 22.37 2.18 -4.92
#